data_AF-A0A1V4TDA3-F1
#
_entry.id   AF-A0A1V4TDA3-F1
#
_cell.length_a   1.000
_cell.length_b   1.000
_cell.length_c   1.000
_cell.angle_alpha   90.00
_cell.angle_beta   90.00
_cell.angle_gamma   90.00
#
_symmetry.space_group_name_H-M   'P 1'
#
loop_
_entity.id
_entity.type
_entity.pdbx_description
1 polymer ?
#
loop_
_entity_poly.entity_id
_entity_poly.type
_entity_poly.pdbx_seq_one_letter_code
_entity_poly.pdbx_strand_id
1 'polypeptide(L)'
;MRPIPMESSSCYTKRLSRGCRLCRKGAKMVLLVTGKCGESCYYCPLSEAKKGKDVVYANELLVSGDEDVIREAEAIGARGTGITGGDPLLVIDRTVHYIHLLKERFGLGALDIAKRLLDCGVHPPTVYFPLIVPEALMIEPTETESVETLDGFVEALTSIAREAVENPALLHDAPHASPVRRLDEVKAARELKVTAG
;
A
#
# COMPACT_ATOMS: atom_id res chain seq x y z
N MET A 1 -21.12 7.78 20.23
CA MET A 1 -22.48 8.00 19.66
C MET A 1 -22.93 6.66 19.10
N ARG A 2 -24.11 6.15 19.45
CA ARG A 2 -24.53 4.78 19.10
C ARG A 2 -24.91 4.67 17.62
N PRO A 3 -24.61 3.56 16.92
CA PRO A 3 -25.07 3.30 15.55
C PRO A 3 -26.60 3.38 15.46
N ILE A 4 -27.14 3.89 14.34
CA ILE A 4 -28.57 3.78 14.06
C ILE A 4 -28.81 2.42 13.38
N PRO A 5 -29.62 1.51 13.97
CA PRO A 5 -30.02 0.28 13.30
C PRO A 5 -30.82 0.60 12.04
N MET A 6 -30.52 -0.08 10.94
CA MET A 6 -31.32 -0.09 9.71
C MET A 6 -32.04 -1.44 9.60
N GLU A 7 -33.05 -1.52 8.74
CA GLU A 7 -33.63 -2.82 8.36
C GLU A 7 -32.52 -3.72 7.78
N SER A 8 -32.63 -5.04 7.94
CA SER A 8 -31.62 -6.07 7.57
C SER A 8 -30.36 -6.14 8.42
N SER A 9 -30.40 -5.79 9.71
CA SER A 9 -29.24 -5.83 10.63
C SER A 9 -28.05 -4.95 10.22
N SER A 10 -28.25 -4.08 9.23
CA SER A 10 -27.29 -3.06 8.84
C SER A 10 -27.29 -1.93 9.86
N CYS A 11 -26.18 -1.18 9.97
CA CYS A 11 -26.11 -0.03 10.87
C CYS A 11 -25.58 1.22 10.15
N TYR A 12 -26.22 2.36 10.41
CA TYR A 12 -25.78 3.66 9.95
C TYR A 12 -25.01 4.38 11.06
N THR A 13 -23.70 4.49 10.89
CA THR A 13 -22.79 5.04 11.89
C THR A 13 -22.73 6.58 11.87
N LYS A 14 -23.46 7.24 10.95
CA LYS A 14 -23.47 8.71 10.69
C LYS A 14 -22.11 9.35 10.38
N ARG A 15 -21.00 8.64 10.51
CA ARG A 15 -19.64 9.13 10.29
C ARG A 15 -18.94 8.27 9.26
N LEU A 16 -18.35 8.91 8.27
CA LEU A 16 -17.43 8.24 7.36
C LEU A 16 -16.17 7.83 8.13
N SER A 17 -15.70 6.61 7.89
CA SER A 17 -14.39 6.16 8.36
C SER A 17 -13.29 7.09 7.83
N ARG A 18 -12.11 7.08 8.48
CA ARG A 18 -10.95 7.86 7.99
C ARG A 18 -10.62 7.50 6.54
N GLY A 19 -10.67 6.22 6.18
CA GLY A 19 -10.49 5.74 4.81
C GLY A 19 -11.50 6.35 3.82
N CYS A 20 -12.79 6.31 4.12
CA CYS A 20 -13.82 6.91 3.26
C CYS A 20 -13.65 8.43 3.10
N ARG A 21 -13.23 9.13 4.17
CA ARG A 21 -12.93 10.58 4.10
C ARG A 21 -11.73 10.88 3.20
N LEU A 22 -10.68 10.06 3.25
CA LEU A 22 -9.51 10.19 2.38
C LEU A 22 -9.86 9.87 0.92
N CYS A 23 -10.65 8.82 0.68
CA CYS A 23 -11.16 8.48 -0.63
C CYS A 23 -11.96 9.63 -1.25
N ARG A 24 -12.86 10.25 -0.47
CA ARG A 24 -13.65 11.41 -0.93
C ARG A 24 -12.78 12.63 -1.28
N LYS A 25 -11.59 12.76 -0.70
CA LYS A 25 -10.65 13.83 -1.02
C LYS A 25 -9.87 13.58 -2.32
N GLY A 26 -10.03 12.41 -2.95
CA GLY A 26 -9.25 12.04 -4.15
C GLY A 26 -7.77 11.82 -3.88
N ALA A 27 -7.37 11.61 -2.62
CA ALA A 27 -5.96 11.52 -2.24
C ALA A 27 -5.27 10.22 -2.69
N LYS A 28 -6.03 9.26 -3.24
CA LYS A 28 -5.54 7.98 -3.74
C LYS A 28 -5.92 7.87 -5.21
N MET A 29 -4.93 7.65 -6.08
CA MET A 29 -5.20 7.31 -7.48
C MET A 29 -5.83 5.92 -7.56
N VAL A 30 -6.82 5.72 -8.44
CA VAL A 30 -7.37 4.40 -8.74
C VAL A 30 -6.83 3.97 -10.10
N LEU A 31 -5.97 2.96 -10.12
CA LEU A 31 -5.40 2.41 -11.35
C LEU A 31 -6.12 1.12 -11.70
N LEU A 32 -7.03 1.18 -12.68
CA LEU A 32 -7.65 0.00 -13.26
C LEU A 32 -6.69 -0.62 -14.28
N VAL A 33 -6.17 -1.82 -14.02
CA VAL A 33 -5.17 -2.48 -14.89
C VAL A 33 -5.78 -3.35 -15.97
N THR A 34 -7.05 -3.74 -15.81
CA THR A 34 -7.85 -4.42 -16.82
C THR A 34 -9.31 -4.35 -16.43
N GLY A 35 -10.22 -4.39 -17.39
CA GLY A 35 -11.64 -4.65 -17.12
C GLY A 35 -12.06 -6.09 -17.39
N LYS A 36 -11.14 -6.96 -17.84
CA LYS A 36 -11.38 -8.40 -17.96
C LYS A 36 -11.57 -9.02 -16.57
N CYS A 37 -12.51 -9.96 -16.49
CA CYS A 37 -12.82 -10.74 -15.29
C CYS A 37 -13.35 -12.10 -15.75
N GLY A 38 -13.08 -13.18 -14.99
CA GLY A 38 -13.60 -14.52 -15.27
C GLY A 38 -15.06 -14.70 -14.83
N GLU A 39 -15.61 -13.74 -14.08
CA GLU A 39 -16.90 -13.85 -13.41
C GLU A 39 -18.05 -13.25 -14.22
N SER A 40 -19.22 -13.88 -14.13
CA SER A 40 -20.49 -13.38 -14.69
C SER A 40 -21.41 -12.87 -13.57
N CYS A 41 -20.98 -11.81 -12.89
CA CYS A 41 -21.74 -11.23 -11.77
C CYS A 41 -23.09 -10.63 -12.24
N TYR A 42 -24.13 -10.76 -11.41
CA TYR A 42 -25.42 -10.07 -11.62
C TYR A 42 -25.27 -8.54 -11.70
N TYR A 43 -24.25 -7.99 -11.03
CA TYR A 43 -23.89 -6.59 -11.06
C TYR A 43 -22.38 -6.43 -11.23
N CYS A 44 -21.95 -5.50 -12.09
CA CYS A 44 -20.56 -5.12 -12.25
C CYS A 44 -20.45 -3.60 -12.04
N PRO A 45 -19.55 -3.12 -11.17
CA PRO A 45 -19.36 -1.68 -10.94
C PRO A 45 -18.59 -0.98 -12.09
N LEU A 46 -18.02 -1.75 -13.03
CA LEU A 46 -17.31 -1.19 -14.18
C LEU A 46 -18.30 -0.70 -15.24
N SER A 47 -17.99 0.46 -15.83
CA SER A 47 -18.72 0.99 -16.97
C SER A 47 -18.55 0.13 -18.22
N GLU A 48 -19.44 0.25 -19.20
CA GLU A 48 -19.35 -0.46 -20.50
C GLU A 48 -18.05 -0.14 -21.27
N ALA A 49 -17.40 0.99 -20.98
CA ALA A 49 -16.10 1.34 -21.55
C ALA A 49 -14.97 0.49 -20.96
N LYS A 50 -15.10 0.03 -19.71
CA LYS A 50 -14.09 -0.71 -18.95
C LYS A 50 -14.42 -2.22 -18.93
N LYS A 51 -15.66 -2.60 -18.61
CA LYS A 51 -16.12 -3.98 -18.40
C LYS A 51 -15.78 -4.90 -19.57
N GLY A 52 -15.13 -6.02 -19.28
CA GLY A 52 -14.76 -7.06 -20.24
C GLY A 52 -13.65 -6.68 -21.23
N LYS A 53 -13.10 -5.45 -21.11
CA LYS A 53 -12.12 -4.92 -22.05
C LYS A 53 -10.73 -4.90 -21.43
N ASP A 54 -9.73 -5.14 -22.28
CA ASP A 54 -8.33 -5.08 -21.89
C ASP A 54 -7.80 -3.65 -21.99
N VAL A 55 -8.28 -2.80 -21.08
CA VAL A 55 -7.98 -1.37 -21.05
C VAL A 55 -7.43 -0.99 -19.69
N VAL A 56 -6.55 0.00 -19.66
CA VAL A 56 -5.98 0.55 -18.43
C VAL A 56 -6.52 1.96 -18.24
N TYR A 57 -6.94 2.28 -17.02
CA TYR A 57 -7.37 3.62 -16.65
C TYR A 57 -6.68 4.08 -15.37
N ALA A 58 -6.11 5.29 -15.39
CA ALA A 58 -5.71 6.02 -14.20
C ALA A 58 -6.85 7.00 -13.88
N ASN A 59 -7.60 6.72 -12.82
CA ASN A 59 -8.89 7.35 -12.55
C ASN A 59 -9.84 7.22 -13.75
N GLU A 60 -10.11 8.33 -14.45
CA GLU A 60 -10.93 8.38 -15.67
C GLU A 60 -10.11 8.61 -16.96
N LEU A 61 -8.79 8.77 -16.84
CA LEU A 61 -7.88 8.88 -17.97
C LEU A 61 -7.62 7.49 -18.56
N LEU A 62 -7.93 7.30 -19.85
CA LEU A 62 -7.51 6.12 -20.60
C LEU A 62 -5.98 6.17 -20.78
N VAL A 63 -5.30 5.13 -20.30
CA VAL A 63 -3.83 5.06 -20.31
C VAL A 63 -3.36 4.49 -21.63
N SER A 64 -2.53 5.27 -22.34
CA SER A 64 -1.86 4.85 -23.58
C SER A 64 -0.42 4.38 -23.34
N GLY A 65 0.20 4.78 -22.23
CA GLY A 65 1.51 4.33 -21.77
C GLY A 65 1.81 4.78 -20.34
N ASP A 66 2.95 4.32 -19.81
CA ASP A 66 3.35 4.52 -18.41
C ASP A 66 3.35 5.99 -17.96
N GLU A 67 3.72 6.91 -18.85
CA GLU A 67 3.76 8.34 -18.55
C GLU A 67 2.38 8.92 -18.22
N ASP A 68 1.29 8.37 -18.79
CA ASP A 68 -0.06 8.80 -18.45
C ASP A 68 -0.39 8.47 -16.98
N VAL A 69 0.11 7.34 -16.47
CA VAL A 69 -0.08 6.92 -15.07
C VAL A 69 0.69 7.83 -14.12
N ILE A 70 1.95 8.13 -14.45
CA ILE A 70 2.79 9.03 -13.66
C ILE A 70 2.18 10.44 -13.64
N ARG A 71 1.85 10.98 -14.82
CA ARG A 71 1.27 12.32 -14.95
C ARG A 71 -0.03 12.44 -14.17
N GLU A 72 -0.91 11.44 -14.23
CA GLU A 72 -2.15 11.45 -13.46
C GLU A 72 -1.89 11.42 -11.94
N ALA A 73 -0.96 10.58 -11.48
CA ALA A 73 -0.58 10.51 -10.07
C ALA A 73 -0.06 11.84 -9.54
N GLU A 74 0.80 12.52 -10.32
CA GLU A 74 1.33 13.84 -9.98
C GLU A 74 0.25 14.92 -10.04
N ALA A 75 -0.60 14.93 -11.07
CA ALA A 75 -1.63 15.94 -11.28
C ALA A 75 -2.63 16.00 -10.13
N ILE A 76 -2.97 14.84 -9.53
CA ILE A 76 -3.88 14.78 -8.39
C ILE A 76 -3.16 14.91 -7.04
N GLY A 77 -1.82 14.97 -7.03
CA GLY A 77 -1.03 14.90 -5.80
C GLY A 77 -1.29 13.61 -5.02
N ALA A 78 -1.28 12.48 -5.72
CA ALA A 78 -1.62 11.18 -5.16
C ALA A 78 -0.70 10.83 -3.98
N ARG A 79 -1.30 10.43 -2.86
CA ARG A 79 -0.58 9.93 -1.67
C ARG A 79 -0.39 8.41 -1.68
N GLY A 80 -0.84 7.78 -2.76
CA GLY A 80 -0.82 6.34 -2.96
C GLY A 80 -1.75 5.94 -4.10
N THR A 81 -1.60 4.71 -4.54
CA THR A 81 -2.37 4.16 -5.66
C THR A 81 -3.07 2.89 -5.23
N GLY A 82 -4.38 2.82 -5.43
CA GLY A 82 -5.12 1.57 -5.36
C GLY A 82 -5.14 0.94 -6.74
N ILE A 83 -4.52 -0.22 -6.89
CA ILE A 83 -4.61 -1.01 -8.11
C ILE A 83 -5.90 -1.85 -8.06
N THR A 84 -6.65 -1.82 -9.15
CA THR A 84 -7.93 -2.50 -9.29
C THR A 84 -8.12 -3.01 -10.71
N GLY A 85 -9.23 -3.65 -10.98
CA GLY A 85 -9.61 -4.14 -12.29
C GLY A 85 -10.90 -4.93 -12.21
N GLY A 86 -11.26 -5.60 -13.30
CA GLY A 86 -12.18 -6.73 -13.22
C GLY A 86 -11.56 -7.80 -12.32
N ASP A 87 -10.47 -8.41 -12.80
CA ASP A 87 -9.57 -9.25 -12.00
C ASP A 87 -8.10 -8.89 -12.31
N PRO A 88 -7.40 -8.20 -11.39
CA PRO A 88 -5.97 -7.87 -11.55
C PRO A 88 -5.04 -9.09 -11.66
N LEU A 89 -5.46 -10.25 -11.17
CA LEU A 89 -4.66 -11.47 -11.23
C LEU A 89 -4.63 -12.07 -12.64
N LEU A 90 -5.64 -11.80 -13.48
CA LEU A 90 -5.63 -12.20 -14.89
C LEU A 90 -4.56 -11.47 -15.72
N VAL A 91 -4.03 -10.36 -15.21
CA VAL A 91 -2.99 -9.55 -15.86
C VAL A 91 -1.82 -9.30 -14.89
N ILE A 92 -1.42 -10.32 -14.14
CA ILE A 92 -0.46 -10.19 -13.04
C ILE A 92 0.84 -9.48 -13.45
N ASP A 93 1.40 -9.78 -14.62
CA ASP A 93 2.63 -9.14 -15.11
C ASP A 93 2.46 -7.63 -15.27
N ARG A 94 1.29 -7.19 -15.77
CA ARG A 94 0.95 -5.77 -15.90
C ARG A 94 0.71 -5.12 -14.53
N THR A 95 0.04 -5.83 -13.63
CA THR A 95 -0.17 -5.39 -12.24
C THR A 95 1.18 -5.13 -11.58
N VAL A 96 2.10 -6.09 -11.67
CA VAL A 96 3.46 -6.01 -11.13
C VAL A 96 4.26 -4.91 -11.81
N HIS A 97 4.18 -4.79 -13.14
CA HIS A 97 4.79 -3.68 -13.89
C HIS A 97 4.42 -2.31 -13.33
N TYR A 98 3.13 -2.05 -13.10
CA TYR A 98 2.72 -0.76 -12.54
C TYR A 98 3.13 -0.57 -11.08
N ILE A 99 3.24 -1.64 -10.30
CA ILE A 99 3.82 -1.56 -8.95
C ILE A 99 5.28 -1.12 -9.03
N HIS A 100 6.08 -1.73 -9.92
CA HIS A 100 7.47 -1.34 -10.18
C HIS A 100 7.57 0.12 -10.61
N LEU A 101 6.80 0.51 -11.63
CA LEU A 101 6.77 1.88 -12.14
C LEU A 101 6.52 2.90 -11.02
N LEU A 102 5.45 2.70 -10.25
CA LEU A 102 5.09 3.62 -9.17
C LEU A 102 6.11 3.63 -8.03
N LYS A 103 6.68 2.47 -7.68
CA LYS A 103 7.73 2.36 -6.67
C LYS A 103 9.00 3.10 -7.10
N GLU A 104 9.42 2.96 -8.36
CA GLU A 104 10.63 3.62 -8.88
C GLU A 104 10.49 5.14 -8.91
N ARG A 105 9.28 5.66 -9.15
CA ARG A 105 9.05 7.12 -9.20
C ARG A 105 8.75 7.76 -7.85
N PHE A 106 8.05 7.07 -6.96
CA PHE A 106 7.52 7.67 -5.72
C PHE A 106 7.89 6.94 -4.43
N GLY A 107 8.37 5.70 -4.52
CA GLY A 107 8.50 4.80 -3.37
C GLY A 107 9.85 4.84 -2.69
N LEU A 108 9.84 4.62 -1.37
CA LEU A 108 11.01 4.23 -0.59
C LEU A 108 11.15 2.71 -0.52
N GLY A 109 12.29 2.24 0.00
CA GLY A 109 12.51 0.81 0.26
C GLY A 109 11.64 0.28 1.40
N ALA A 110 11.11 -0.93 1.26
CA ALA A 110 10.33 -1.60 2.29
C ALA A 110 11.13 -1.79 3.57
N LEU A 111 12.44 -2.07 3.44
CA LEU A 111 13.33 -2.19 4.59
C LEU A 111 13.41 -0.90 5.40
N ASP A 112 13.44 0.27 4.75
CA ASP A 112 13.50 1.56 5.44
C ASP A 112 12.22 1.81 6.26
N ILE A 113 11.06 1.50 5.68
CA ILE A 113 9.76 1.55 6.38
C ILE A 113 9.75 0.56 7.55
N ALA A 114 10.22 -0.67 7.33
CA ALA A 114 10.26 -1.71 8.35
C ALA A 114 11.17 -1.36 9.53
N LYS A 115 12.36 -0.81 9.26
CA LYS A 115 13.26 -0.33 10.32
C LYS A 115 12.68 0.88 11.04
N ARG A 116 11.98 1.77 10.34
CA ARG A 116 11.35 2.92 10.97
C ARG A 116 10.17 2.53 11.87
N LEU A 117 9.42 1.48 11.54
CA LEU A 117 8.38 0.94 12.41
C LEU A 117 8.92 0.50 13.79
N LEU A 118 10.15 -0.01 13.85
CA LEU A 118 10.79 -0.38 15.12
C LEU A 118 10.95 0.83 16.06
N ASP A 119 11.29 2.00 15.52
CA ASP A 119 11.38 3.23 16.31
C ASP A 119 10.00 3.74 16.78
N CYS A 120 8.93 3.33 16.10
CA CYS A 120 7.55 3.58 16.51
C CYS A 120 7.06 2.54 17.54
N GLY A 121 7.90 1.59 17.97
CA GLY A 121 7.52 0.53 18.89
C GLY A 121 6.68 -0.58 18.26
N VAL A 122 6.68 -0.69 16.92
CA VAL A 122 5.90 -1.67 16.18
C VAL A 122 6.84 -2.68 15.51
N HIS A 123 6.57 -3.97 15.68
CA HIS A 123 7.24 -4.99 14.87
C HIS A 123 6.80 -4.87 13.41
N PRO A 124 7.73 -4.81 12.44
CA PRO A 124 7.36 -4.70 11.04
C PRO A 124 6.58 -5.94 10.56
N PRO A 125 5.66 -5.78 9.59
CA PRO A 125 5.01 -6.91 8.95
C PRO A 125 6.01 -7.71 8.11
N THR A 126 5.53 -8.78 7.47
CA THR A 126 6.33 -9.51 6.49
C THR A 126 6.75 -8.57 5.37
N VAL A 127 8.06 -8.47 5.12
CA VAL A 127 8.65 -7.65 4.06
C VAL A 127 9.14 -8.52 2.91
N TYR A 128 9.17 -7.97 1.69
CA TYR A 128 9.66 -8.64 0.48
C TYR A 128 8.93 -9.94 0.10
N PHE A 129 7.71 -10.13 0.61
CA PHE A 129 6.85 -11.23 0.22
C PHE A 129 5.42 -10.72 -0.03
N PRO A 130 4.71 -11.22 -1.07
CA PRO A 130 5.16 -12.21 -2.05
C PRO A 130 6.24 -11.66 -3.01
N LEU A 131 7.12 -12.54 -3.52
CA LEU A 131 8.30 -12.14 -4.32
C LEU A 131 7.97 -11.40 -5.62
N ILE A 132 6.75 -11.58 -6.14
CA ILE A 132 6.27 -10.89 -7.35
C ILE A 132 5.93 -9.42 -7.10
N VAL A 133 5.85 -8.98 -5.84
CA VAL A 133 5.60 -7.58 -5.47
C VAL A 133 6.91 -6.99 -4.92
N PRO A 134 7.59 -6.11 -5.66
CA PRO A 134 8.81 -5.47 -5.16
C PRO A 134 8.49 -4.59 -3.94
N GLU A 135 9.42 -4.52 -2.98
CA GLU A 135 9.25 -3.71 -1.76
C GLU A 135 7.90 -3.96 -1.04
N ALA A 136 7.41 -5.21 -1.07
CA ALA A 136 6.16 -5.55 -0.43
C ALA A 136 6.22 -5.39 1.11
N LEU A 137 5.15 -4.85 1.67
CA LEU A 137 4.79 -4.96 3.09
C LEU A 137 3.48 -5.74 3.17
N MET A 138 3.54 -7.02 3.50
CA MET A 138 2.37 -7.88 3.63
C MET A 138 1.84 -7.83 5.07
N ILE A 139 0.82 -7.01 5.26
CA ILE A 139 0.22 -6.71 6.56
C ILE A 139 -0.95 -7.66 6.81
N GLU A 140 -0.87 -8.45 7.88
CA GLU A 140 -1.92 -9.36 8.33
C GLU A 140 -2.23 -9.07 9.80
N PRO A 141 -3.24 -8.25 10.10
CA PRO A 141 -3.77 -8.17 11.46
C PRO A 141 -4.58 -9.42 11.75
N THR A 142 -4.32 -10.09 12.88
CA THR A 142 -5.16 -11.18 13.34
C THR A 142 -6.46 -10.63 13.96
N GLU A 143 -7.49 -11.46 14.04
CA GLU A 143 -8.79 -11.12 14.63
C GLU A 143 -8.71 -10.78 16.14
N THR A 144 -7.59 -11.10 16.78
CA THR A 144 -7.34 -10.83 18.20
C THR A 144 -6.89 -9.40 18.47
N GLU A 145 -6.40 -8.69 17.45
CA GLU A 145 -5.94 -7.31 17.61
C GLU A 145 -7.10 -6.35 17.83
N SER A 146 -6.94 -5.46 18.82
CA SER A 146 -7.98 -4.46 19.09
C SER A 146 -7.96 -3.34 18.05
N VAL A 147 -9.09 -2.65 17.92
CA VAL A 147 -9.20 -1.48 17.03
C VAL A 147 -8.16 -0.42 17.38
N GLU A 148 -7.86 -0.24 18.67
CA GLU A 148 -6.86 0.71 19.15
C GLU A 148 -5.44 0.34 18.68
N THR A 149 -5.09 -0.95 18.70
CA THR A 149 -3.80 -1.41 18.15
C THR A 149 -3.71 -1.15 16.64
N LEU A 150 -4.79 -1.45 15.90
CA LEU A 150 -4.85 -1.20 14.46
C LEU A 150 -4.75 0.30 14.13
N ASP A 151 -5.43 1.14 14.91
CA ASP A 151 -5.35 2.59 14.76
C ASP A 151 -3.93 3.09 15.05
N GLY A 152 -3.28 2.59 16.11
CA GLY A 152 -1.88 2.90 16.43
C GLY A 152 -0.91 2.50 15.31
N PHE A 153 -1.09 1.32 14.71
CA PHE A 153 -0.31 0.88 13.55
C PHE A 153 -0.50 1.81 12.34
N VAL A 154 -1.74 2.21 12.05
CA VAL A 154 -2.06 3.15 10.97
C VAL A 154 -1.48 4.54 11.24
N GLU A 155 -1.46 4.99 12.49
CA GLU A 155 -0.80 6.24 12.91
C GLU A 155 0.71 6.18 12.69
N ALA A 156 1.37 5.09 13.06
CA ALA A 156 2.79 4.87 12.78
C ALA A 156 3.07 4.95 11.28
N LEU A 157 2.35 4.20 10.44
CA LEU A 157 2.52 4.26 8.98
C LEU A 157 2.24 5.65 8.40
N THR A 158 1.25 6.37 8.95
CA THR A 158 0.97 7.75 8.54
C THR A 158 2.14 8.68 8.87
N SER A 159 2.74 8.54 10.05
CA SER A 159 3.92 9.33 10.45
C SER A 159 5.10 9.02 9.54
N ILE A 160 5.39 7.74 9.31
CA ILE A 160 6.47 7.30 8.43
C ILE A 160 6.28 7.83 7.00
N ALA A 161 5.06 7.79 6.46
CA ALA A 161 4.78 8.32 5.12
C ALA A 161 4.99 9.84 5.03
N ARG A 162 4.81 10.60 6.12
CA ARG A 162 5.14 12.03 6.17
C ARG A 162 6.65 12.25 6.28
N GLU A 163 7.29 11.53 7.19
CA GLU A 163 8.74 11.58 7.41
C GLU A 163 9.52 11.19 6.14
N ALA A 164 9.00 10.25 5.35
CA ALA A 164 9.52 9.87 4.04
C ALA A 164 9.64 11.04 3.06
N VAL A 165 8.77 12.05 3.17
CA VAL A 165 8.78 13.24 2.31
C VAL A 165 9.56 14.37 2.98
N GLU A 166 9.35 14.59 4.27
CA GLU A 166 9.92 15.71 5.02
C GLU A 166 11.42 15.50 5.34
N ASN A 167 11.83 14.27 5.66
CA ASN A 167 13.20 13.90 6.02
C ASN A 167 13.51 12.41 5.72
N PRO A 168 13.75 12.04 4.44
CA PRO A 168 14.02 10.67 4.04
C PRO A 168 15.20 10.01 4.79
N ALA A 169 16.22 10.79 5.16
CA ALA A 169 17.40 10.30 5.87
C ALA A 169 17.03 9.63 7.21
N LEU A 170 15.97 10.10 7.88
CA LEU A 170 15.49 9.51 9.12
C LEU A 170 15.13 8.03 8.95
N LEU A 171 14.54 7.66 7.81
CA LEU A 171 14.14 6.29 7.49
C LEU A 171 15.34 5.44 7.04
N HIS A 172 16.23 6.00 6.22
CA HIS A 172 17.45 5.31 5.78
C HIS A 172 18.37 4.96 6.95
N ASP A 173 18.47 5.84 7.94
CA ASP A 173 19.34 5.63 9.12
C ASP A 173 18.64 4.86 10.26
N ALA A 174 17.33 4.60 10.15
CA ALA A 174 16.58 3.84 11.15
C ALA A 174 17.11 2.40 11.26
N PRO A 175 17.04 1.76 12.45
CA PRO A 175 16.42 2.25 13.67
C PRO A 175 17.37 3.09 14.54
N HIS A 176 16.80 4.04 15.29
CA HIS A 176 17.48 4.95 16.20
C HIS A 176 17.24 4.65 17.68
N ALA A 177 16.08 4.08 18.02
CA ALA A 177 15.66 3.83 19.40
C ALA A 177 15.99 2.41 19.89
N SER A 178 16.31 1.48 18.99
CA SER A 178 16.68 0.12 19.37
C SER A 178 18.08 0.04 19.99
N PRO A 179 18.36 -0.98 20.84
CA PRO A 179 19.68 -1.15 21.46
C PRO A 179 20.85 -1.27 20.47
N VAL A 180 20.56 -1.72 19.24
CA VAL A 180 21.50 -1.87 18.13
C VAL A 180 20.89 -1.26 16.87
N ARG A 181 21.72 -0.63 16.03
CA ARG A 181 21.33 -0.07 14.73
C ARG A 181 21.33 -1.15 13.63
N ARG A 182 21.27 -0.74 12.35
CA ARG A 182 21.45 -1.66 11.21
C ARG A 182 22.77 -2.41 11.34
N LEU A 183 22.69 -3.73 11.25
CA LEU A 183 23.86 -4.60 11.24
C LEU A 183 24.48 -4.61 9.85
N ASP A 184 25.81 -4.77 9.80
CA ASP A 184 26.52 -4.96 8.55
C ASP A 184 26.38 -6.42 8.09
N GLU A 185 25.29 -6.68 7.37
CA GLU A 185 24.96 -8.01 6.83
C GLU A 185 26.01 -8.48 5.81
N VAL A 186 26.60 -7.56 5.06
CA VAL A 186 27.66 -7.89 4.07
C VAL A 186 28.90 -8.40 4.79
N LYS A 187 29.33 -7.70 5.83
CA LYS A 187 30.46 -8.15 6.65
C LYS A 187 30.12 -9.44 7.38
N ALA A 188 28.94 -9.58 7.96
CA ALA A 188 28.54 -10.80 8.66
C ALA A 188 28.54 -12.02 7.71
N ALA A 189 28.12 -11.85 6.46
CA ALA A 189 28.13 -12.90 5.45
C ALA A 189 29.56 -13.26 4.96
N ARG A 190 30.48 -12.28 4.92
CA ARG A 190 31.87 -12.49 4.48
C ARG A 190 32.81 -12.98 5.59
N GLU A 191 32.60 -12.50 6.82
CA GLU A 191 33.44 -12.75 8.00
C GLU A 191 32.60 -13.43 9.09
N LEU A 192 32.12 -14.63 8.80
CA LEU A 192 31.19 -15.35 9.66
C LEU A 192 31.82 -15.70 11.03
N LYS A 193 31.29 -15.13 12.11
CA LYS A 193 31.68 -15.45 13.50
C LYS A 193 30.54 -16.18 14.20
N VAL A 194 30.65 -17.50 14.31
CA VAL A 194 29.59 -18.38 14.86
C VAL A 194 29.87 -18.91 16.27
N THR A 195 31.02 -18.60 16.83
CA THR A 195 31.40 -18.95 18.20
C THR A 195 31.74 -17.69 18.98
N ALA A 196 31.39 -17.66 20.26
CA ALA A 196 31.95 -16.65 21.17
C ALA A 196 33.46 -16.90 21.27
N GLY A 197 34.25 -15.86 21.00
CA GLY A 197 35.70 -15.88 21.18
C GLY A 197 36.10 -15.88 22.65
#